data_AF-A0A3D3CXD3-F1
#
_entry.id   AF-A0A3D3CXD3-F1
#
_cell.length_a   1.000
_cell.length_b   1.000
_cell.length_c   1.000
_cell.angle_alpha   90.00
_cell.angle_beta   90.00
_cell.angle_gamma   90.00
#
_symmetry.space_group_name_H-M   'P 1'
#
loop_
_entity.id
_entity.type
_entity.pdbx_description
1 polymer ?
#
loop_
_entity_poly.entity_id
_entity_poly.type
_entity_poly.pdbx_seq_one_letter_code
_entity_poly.pdbx_strand_id
1 'polypeptide(L)' 'QKAVAHEGYKNPTPIQEQAIPVVLAGRDILGCAQTGTGKTASFVLPLLQRLHEQKLADGTKGHPLKALILTPTR' A
#
# COMPACT_ATOMS: atom_id res chain seq x y z
N GLN A 1 -11.77 4.37 5.72
CA GLN A 1 -12.25 3.37 4.74
C GLN A 1 -13.20 3.92 3.66
N LYS A 2 -13.48 5.24 3.59
CA LYS A 2 -14.39 5.79 2.57
C LYS A 2 -13.79 5.87 1.15
N ALA A 3 -12.49 6.18 1.04
CA ALA A 3 -11.83 6.37 -0.25
C ALA A 3 -11.70 5.07 -1.07
N VAL A 4 -11.38 3.94 -0.43
CA VAL A 4 -11.22 2.64 -1.10
C VAL A 4 -12.51 2.23 -1.84
N ALA A 5 -13.66 2.37 -1.18
CA ALA A 5 -14.95 2.09 -1.79
C ALA A 5 -15.33 3.11 -2.89
N HIS A 6 -15.01 4.39 -2.69
CA HIS A 6 -15.26 5.47 -3.67
C HIS A 6 -14.46 5.28 -4.96
N GLU A 7 -13.19 4.89 -4.83
CA GLU A 7 -12.30 4.58 -5.95
C GLU A 7 -12.61 3.22 -6.61
N GLY A 8 -13.66 2.52 -6.17
CA GLY A 8 -14.12 1.27 -6.79
C GLY A 8 -13.39 0.01 -6.37
N TYR A 9 -12.52 0.06 -5.36
CA TYR A 9 -11.86 -1.13 -4.79
C TYR A 9 -12.83 -1.89 -3.87
N LYS A 10 -13.79 -2.60 -4.48
CA LYS A 10 -14.81 -3.38 -3.75
C LYS A 10 -14.31 -4.76 -3.36
N ASN A 11 -13.83 -5.52 -4.34
CA ASN A 11 -13.28 -6.85 -4.16
C ASN A 11 -11.80 -6.81 -4.49
N PRO A 12 -10.91 -7.26 -3.58
CA PRO A 12 -9.49 -7.32 -3.87
C PRO A 12 -9.21 -8.30 -5.02
N THR A 13 -8.23 -7.98 -5.86
CA THR A 13 -7.74 -8.92 -6.88
C THR A 13 -6.87 -10.01 -6.23
N PRO A 14 -6.59 -11.15 -6.89
CA PRO A 14 -5.80 -12.22 -6.29
C PRO A 14 -4.42 -11.78 -5.77
N ILE A 15 -3.75 -10.85 -6.47
CA ILE A 15 -2.47 -10.29 -6.03
C ILE A 15 -2.64 -9.38 -4.80
N GLN A 16 -3.75 -8.65 -4.69
CA GLN A 16 -4.06 -7.81 -3.53
C GLN A 16 -4.39 -8.66 -2.30
N GLU A 17 -5.21 -9.70 -2.46
CA GLU A 17 -5.57 -10.64 -1.38
C GLU A 17 -4.33 -11.29 -0.76
N GLN A 18 -3.36 -11.67 -1.59
CA GLN A 18 -2.13 -12.32 -1.13
C GLN A 18 -1.10 -11.33 -0.58
N ALA A 19 -0.94 -10.15 -1.20
CA ALA A 19 0.10 -9.20 -0.83
C ALA A 19 -0.27 -8.31 0.37
N ILE A 20 -1.51 -7.79 0.42
CA ILE A 20 -1.90 -6.76 1.40
C ILE A 20 -1.68 -7.23 2.85
N PRO A 21 -2.10 -8.43 3.27
CA PRO A 21 -1.88 -8.90 4.63
C PRO A 21 -0.40 -9.03 4.98
N VAL A 22 0.43 -9.43 4.02
CA VAL A 22 1.88 -9.62 4.22
C VAL A 22 2.59 -8.27 4.39
N VAL A 23 2.23 -7.26 3.60
CA VAL A 23 2.78 -5.90 3.69
C VAL A 23 2.35 -5.21 4.98
N LEU A 24 1.09 -5.39 5.41
CA LEU A 24 0.60 -4.88 6.69
C LEU A 24 1.32 -5.53 7.88
N ALA A 25 1.70 -6.81 7.77
CA ALA A 25 2.52 -7.50 8.75
C ALA A 25 3.99 -7.03 8.78
N GLY A 26 4.37 -6.06 7.95
CA GLY A 26 5.71 -5.50 7.92
C GLY A 26 6.76 -6.39 7.26
N ARG A 27 6.34 -7.37 6.45
CA ARG A 27 7.24 -8.31 5.77
C ARG A 27 7.50 -7.89 4.32
N ASP A 28 8.68 -8.23 3.84
CA ASP A 28 9.07 -8.04 2.45
C ASP A 28 8.36 -9.04 1.53
N ILE A 29 8.07 -8.61 0.30
CA ILE A 29 7.39 -9.42 -0.70
C ILE A 29 8.02 -9.27 -2.08
N LEU A 30 7.97 -10.35 -2.86
CA LEU A 30 8.16 -10.32 -4.30
C LEU A 30 6.83 -10.64 -4.98
N GLY A 31 6.20 -9.64 -5.60
CA GLY A 31 4.90 -9.80 -6.26
C GLY A 31 5.04 -9.94 -7.77
N CYS A 32 4.75 -11.12 -8.32
CA CYS A 32 4.70 -11.35 -9.76
C CYS A 32 3.25 -11.43 -10.23
N ALA A 33 2.82 -10.47 -11.05
CA ALA A 33 1.52 -10.52 -11.73
C ALA A 33 1.55 -9.70 -13.03
N GLN A 34 0.62 -9.95 -13.94
CA GLN A 34 0.49 -9.21 -15.21
C GLN A 34 0.14 -7.74 -14.97
N THR A 35 0.48 -6.84 -15.90
CA THR A 35 0.02 -5.43 -15.84
C THR A 35 -1.50 -5.35 -15.87
N GLY A 36 -2.09 -4.39 -15.15
CA GLY A 36 -3.54 -4.24 -15.05
C GLY A 36 -4.22 -5.11 -13.97
N THR A 37 -3.48 -5.96 -13.25
CA THR A 37 -4.06 -6.86 -12.22
C THR A 37 -4.16 -6.24 -10.81
N GLY A 38 -3.87 -4.96 -10.66
CA GLY A 38 -3.98 -4.27 -9.36
C GLY A 38 -2.75 -4.36 -8.46
N LYS A 39 -1.57 -4.71 -9.00
CA LYS A 39 -0.28 -4.69 -8.27
C LYS A 39 0.00 -3.38 -7.54
N THR A 40 -0.32 -2.23 -8.16
CA THR A 40 -0.10 -0.91 -7.56
C THR A 40 -0.86 -0.76 -6.24
N ALA A 41 -2.16 -1.04 -6.25
CA ALA A 41 -2.97 -0.99 -5.03
C ALA A 41 -2.52 -2.04 -3.99
N SER A 42 -1.91 -3.15 -4.43
CA SER A 42 -1.42 -4.21 -3.55
C SER A 42 -0.32 -3.75 -2.58
N PHE A 43 0.49 -2.75 -2.96
CA PHE A 43 1.49 -2.16 -2.06
C PHE A 43 1.11 -0.75 -1.58
N VAL A 44 0.37 0.04 -2.37
CA VAL A 44 0.02 1.42 -2.01
C VAL A 44 -1.03 1.48 -0.89
N LEU A 45 -2.09 0.66 -0.96
CA LEU A 45 -3.12 0.67 0.08
C LEU A 45 -2.57 0.32 1.47
N PRO A 46 -1.82 -0.78 1.66
CA PRO A 46 -1.25 -1.08 2.96
C PRO A 46 -0.17 -0.08 3.39
N LEU A 47 0.59 0.50 2.46
CA LEU A 47 1.52 1.59 2.76
C LEU A 47 0.80 2.81 3.35
N LEU A 48 -0.26 3.28 2.69
CA LEU A 48 -1.04 4.43 3.17
C LEU A 48 -1.65 4.17 4.55
N GLN A 49 -2.12 2.96 4.81
CA GLN A 49 -2.61 2.57 6.13
C GLN A 49 -1.50 2.68 7.19
N ARG A 50 -0.31 2.10 6.92
CA ARG A 50 0.83 2.18 7.85
C ARG A 50 1.27 3.62 8.11
N LEU A 51 1.32 4.46 7.08
CA LEU A 51 1.66 5.88 7.22
C LEU A 51 0.64 6.64 8.09
N HIS A 52 -0.64 6.29 7.95
CA HIS A 52 -1.71 6.86 8.79
C HIS A 52 -1.56 6.44 10.25
N GLU A 53 -1.33 5.14 10.51
CA GLU A 53 -1.13 4.60 11.85
C GLU A 53 0.14 5.17 12.52
N GLN A 54 1.25 5.29 11.78
CA GLN A 54 2.48 5.92 12.29
C GLN A 54 2.31 7.40 12.62
N LYS A 55 1.50 8.15 11.85
CA LYS A 55 1.21 9.56 12.16
C LYS A 55 0.48 9.71 13.50
N LEU A 56 -0.33 8.74 13.88
CA LEU A 56 -1.03 8.74 15.18
C LEU A 56 -0.08 8.45 16.35
N ALA A 57 1.05 7.76 16.09
CA ALA A 57 2.05 7.43 17.10
C ALA A 57 3.13 8.52 17.28
N ASP A 58 3.55 9.18 16.20
CA ASP A 58 4.66 10.13 16.22
C ASP A 58 4.19 11.59 16.32
N GLY A 59 4.28 12.16 17.53
CA GLY A 59 4.09 13.61 17.79
C GLY A 59 5.30 14.47 17.41
N THR A 60 6.24 13.96 16.62
CA THR A 60 7.56 14.56 16.43
C THR A 60 7.57 15.73 15.43
N LYS A 61 8.24 16.82 15.82
CA LYS A 61 8.49 18.01 14.98
C LYS A 61 9.45 17.66 13.83
N GLY A 62 8.90 17.29 12.69
CA GLY A 62 9.63 17.03 11.45
C GLY A 62 8.84 16.12 10.52
N HIS A 63 8.97 16.31 9.21
CA HIS A 63 8.37 15.44 8.19
C HIS A 63 9.46 14.59 7.52
N PRO A 64 9.99 13.54 8.19
CA PRO A 64 10.96 12.65 7.56
C PRO A 64 10.34 11.91 6.37
N LEU A 65 11.16 11.54 5.39
CA LEU A 65 10.73 10.69 4.27
C LEU A 65 10.29 9.33 4.82
N LYS A 66 9.02 8.96 4.62
CA LYS A 66 8.44 7.72 5.18
C LYS A 66 8.30 6.57 4.18
N ALA A 67 8.39 6.86 2.87
CA ALA A 67 8.22 5.86 1.82
C ALA A 67 8.90 6.29 0.51
N LEU A 68 9.36 5.33 -0.27
CA LEU A 68 9.91 5.51 -1.61
C LEU A 68 9.29 4.47 -2.56
N ILE A 69 8.75 4.93 -3.68
CA ILE A 69 8.25 4.08 -4.76
C ILE A 69 9.11 4.39 -5.99
N LEU A 70 9.71 3.37 -6.58
CA LEU A 70 10.55 3.49 -7.77
C LEU A 70 9.79 2.92 -8.98
N THR A 71 9.74 3.68 -10.07
CA THR A 71 9.18 3.24 -11.34
C THR A 71 10.25 3.36 -12.44
N PRO A 72 10.32 2.41 -13.38
CA PRO A 72 11.36 2.42 -14.40
C PRO A 72 11.15 3.51 -15.46
N THR A 73 9.93 4.01 -15.63
CA THR A 73 9.57 5.02 -16.64
C THR A 73 8.59 6.06 -16.06
N ARG A 74 8.41 7.17 -16.78
CA ARG A 74 7.26 8.08 -16.60
C ARG A 74 5.99 7.46 -17.17
#